data_AF-A0A954U5U9-F1
#
_entry.id   AF-A0A954U5U9-F1
#
_cell.length_a   1.000
_cell.length_b   1.000
_cell.length_c   1.000
_cell.angle_alpha   90.00
_cell.angle_beta   90.00
_cell.angle_gamma   90.00
#
_symmetry.space_group_name_H-M   'P 1'
#
loop_
_entity.id
_entity.type
_entity.pdbx_description
1 polymer ?
#
loop_
_entity_poly.entity_id
_entity_poly.type
_entity_poly.pdbx_seq_one_letter_code
_entity_poly.pdbx_strand_id
1 'polypeptide(L)'
;MRLIKSLVLGLLVLAGASSSSQAQSRCPHCGQSHSVSHSSISNFQAQAQAEAQTMASRNYKGHVRGTVPGVGFCGVGWSSSSSNAPTCTPSGGMSLVADAVARGADGWYRVRYWR
;
A
#
# COMPACT_ATOMS: atom_id res chain seq x y z
N MET A 1 30.07 63.84 -21.97
CA MET A 1 30.22 62.38 -22.13
C MET A 1 29.90 61.77 -20.76
N ARG A 2 28.68 61.25 -20.51
CA ARG A 2 28.29 59.82 -20.65
C ARG A 2 29.35 58.92 -19.97
N LEU A 3 29.12 58.19 -18.87
CA LEU A 3 27.99 57.34 -18.50
C LEU A 3 27.97 57.04 -16.99
N ILE A 4 26.74 56.89 -16.52
CA ILE A 4 26.25 56.44 -15.22
C ILE A 4 26.53 54.94 -15.13
N LYS A 5 27.22 54.44 -14.09
CA LYS A 5 27.35 53.00 -13.85
C LYS A 5 26.34 52.57 -12.79
N SER A 6 25.44 51.72 -13.28
CA SER A 6 24.18 51.29 -12.70
C SER A 6 24.30 50.57 -11.36
N LEU A 7 23.44 51.03 -10.45
CA LEU A 7 22.59 50.26 -9.56
C LEU A 7 22.43 48.77 -9.95
N VAL A 8 22.86 47.85 -9.09
CA VAL A 8 22.26 46.51 -9.01
C VAL A 8 21.92 46.24 -7.55
N LEU A 9 20.63 46.37 -7.29
CA LEU A 9 19.93 46.06 -6.05
C LEU A 9 19.82 44.53 -5.95
N GLY A 10 20.63 43.91 -5.09
CA GLY A 10 20.55 42.49 -4.79
C GLY A 10 19.42 42.22 -3.80
N LEU A 11 18.27 41.79 -4.31
CA LEU A 11 17.07 41.42 -3.58
C LEU A 11 17.34 40.26 -2.59
N LEU A 12 17.25 40.53 -1.29
CA LEU A 12 17.41 39.56 -0.21
C LEU A 12 16.07 38.82 0.00
N VAL A 13 15.92 37.64 -0.60
CA VAL A 13 14.74 36.79 -0.40
C VAL A 13 14.94 35.98 0.88
N LEU A 14 14.33 36.44 1.99
CA LEU A 14 14.14 35.61 3.18
C LEU A 14 13.06 34.56 2.87
N ALA A 15 13.48 33.39 2.40
CA ALA A 15 12.62 32.21 2.39
C ALA A 15 12.51 31.67 3.81
N GLY A 16 11.36 31.90 4.45
CA GLY A 16 11.00 31.30 5.74
C GLY A 16 10.96 29.78 5.61
N ALA A 17 11.91 29.10 6.25
CA ALA A 17 11.87 27.66 6.44
C ALA A 17 10.87 27.34 7.56
N SER A 18 9.61 27.09 7.18
CA SER A 18 8.61 26.50 8.05
C SER A 18 9.13 25.14 8.54
N SER A 19 9.50 25.07 9.81
CA SER A 19 9.95 23.83 10.44
C SER A 19 8.74 22.95 10.72
N SER A 20 8.46 22.03 9.81
CA SER A 20 7.48 20.96 10.03
C SER A 20 8.03 19.99 11.06
N SER A 21 7.66 20.17 12.34
CA SER A 21 7.95 19.21 13.42
C SER A 21 7.14 17.93 13.20
N GLN A 22 7.57 17.08 12.27
CA GLN A 22 7.06 15.71 12.18
C GLN A 22 7.73 14.88 13.28
N ALA A 23 6.96 14.54 14.32
CA ALA A 23 7.38 13.56 15.31
C ALA A 23 7.56 12.20 14.60
N GLN A 24 8.79 11.89 14.19
CA GLN A 24 9.13 10.60 13.59
C GLN A 24 9.25 9.56 14.70
N SER A 25 8.25 8.68 14.83
CA SER A 25 8.34 7.51 15.69
C SER A 25 9.34 6.51 15.08
N ARG A 26 10.48 6.32 15.76
CA ARG A 26 11.47 5.30 15.37
C ARG A 26 10.92 3.92 15.64
N CYS A 27 11.12 3.00 14.69
CA CYS A 27 10.71 1.62 14.87
C CYS A 27 11.52 0.97 16.02
N PRO A 28 10.88 0.38 17.04
CA PRO A 28 11.58 -0.20 18.19
C PRO A 28 12.40 -1.45 17.83
N HIS A 29 12.18 -2.03 16.63
CA HIS A 29 12.88 -3.24 16.19
C HIS A 29 14.19 -2.95 15.42
N CYS A 30 14.28 -1.84 14.68
CA CYS A 30 15.44 -1.54 13.83
C CYS A 30 16.02 -0.12 14.04
N GLY A 31 15.38 0.74 14.82
CA GLY A 31 15.84 2.09 15.12
C GLY A 31 15.75 3.09 13.96
N GLN A 32 15.32 2.67 12.78
CA GLN A 32 15.18 3.52 11.60
C GLN A 32 13.79 4.19 11.52
N SER A 33 13.76 5.39 10.93
CA SER A 33 12.53 6.11 10.60
C SER A 33 11.97 5.53 9.30
N HIS A 34 10.88 4.76 9.37
CA HIS A 34 10.16 4.32 8.18
C HIS A 34 9.05 5.31 7.87
N SER A 35 9.01 5.79 6.64
CA SER A 35 7.86 6.53 6.10
C SER A 35 6.70 5.56 5.90
N VAL A 36 5.90 5.33 6.95
CA VAL A 36 4.57 4.72 6.78
C VAL A 36 3.67 5.78 6.17
N SER A 37 3.62 5.83 4.85
CA SER A 37 2.54 6.52 4.16
C SER A 37 1.24 5.83 4.55
N HIS A 38 0.56 6.34 5.58
CA HIS A 38 -0.87 6.11 5.76
C HIS A 38 -1.58 6.84 4.62
N SER A 39 -1.53 6.25 3.43
CA SER A 39 -2.40 6.64 2.32
C SER A 39 -3.82 6.33 2.76
N SER A 40 -4.55 7.38 3.11
CA SER A 40 -6.01 7.38 3.34
C SER A 40 -6.81 7.08 2.06
N ILE A 41 -6.13 6.77 0.95
CA ILE A 41 -6.67 6.04 -0.20
C ILE A 41 -6.42 4.56 0.06
N SER A 42 -7.47 3.83 0.45
CA SER A 42 -7.45 2.38 0.63
C SER A 42 -7.00 1.67 -0.65
N ASN A 43 -5.70 1.40 -0.78
CA ASN A 43 -5.15 0.63 -1.89
C ASN A 43 -5.45 -0.85 -1.64
N PHE A 44 -6.69 -1.25 -1.95
CA PHE A 44 -7.17 -2.61 -1.80
C PHE A 44 -6.26 -3.63 -2.50
N GLN A 45 -5.66 -3.24 -3.62
CA GLN A 45 -4.72 -4.09 -4.36
C GLN A 45 -3.46 -4.40 -3.54
N ALA A 46 -2.83 -3.38 -2.96
CA ALA A 46 -1.68 -3.56 -2.08
C ALA A 46 -2.03 -4.42 -0.86
N GLN A 47 -3.22 -4.21 -0.29
CA GLN A 47 -3.71 -5.00 0.84
C GLN A 47 -3.94 -6.47 0.46
N ALA A 48 -4.52 -6.75 -0.71
CA ALA A 48 -4.74 -8.10 -1.22
C ALA A 48 -3.41 -8.80 -1.50
N GLN A 49 -2.45 -8.09 -2.08
CA GLN A 49 -1.10 -8.60 -2.34
C GLN A 49 -0.38 -9.00 -1.05
N ALA A 50 -0.41 -8.13 -0.04
CA ALA A 50 0.18 -8.42 1.26
C ALA A 50 -0.47 -9.64 1.94
N GLU A 51 -1.79 -9.83 1.78
CA GLU A 51 -2.48 -11.00 2.29
C GLU A 51 -2.08 -12.28 1.55
N ALA A 52 -2.11 -12.27 0.21
CA ALA A 52 -1.71 -13.42 -0.61
C ALA A 52 -0.26 -13.84 -0.31
N GLN A 53 0.65 -12.88 -0.15
CA GLN A 53 2.04 -13.15 0.27
C GLN A 53 2.13 -13.75 1.67
N THR A 54 1.30 -13.29 2.61
CA THR A 54 1.29 -13.84 3.97
C THR A 54 0.73 -15.26 3.98
N MET A 55 -0.32 -15.54 3.19
CA MET A 55 -0.83 -16.89 2.97
C MET A 55 0.26 -17.81 2.40
N ALA A 56 0.92 -17.37 1.33
CA ALA A 56 1.95 -18.13 0.63
C ALA A 56 3.18 -18.41 1.51
N SER A 57 3.67 -17.43 2.26
CA SER A 57 4.84 -17.59 3.14
C SER A 57 4.59 -18.53 4.32
N ARG A 58 3.33 -18.74 4.70
CA ARG A 58 2.91 -19.60 5.82
C ARG A 58 2.28 -20.92 5.38
N ASN A 59 2.18 -21.15 4.07
CA ASN A 59 1.36 -22.22 3.47
C ASN A 59 -0.08 -22.28 4.03
N TYR A 60 -0.68 -21.11 4.27
CA TYR A 60 -1.97 -20.98 4.97
C TYR A 60 -3.11 -20.69 3.98
N LYS A 61 -4.13 -21.56 3.95
CA LYS A 61 -5.18 -21.58 2.91
C LYS A 61 -6.48 -20.90 3.34
N GLY A 62 -6.39 -19.94 4.27
CA GLY A 62 -7.52 -19.22 4.85
C GLY A 62 -7.30 -17.71 4.91
N HIS A 63 -8.28 -17.00 5.45
CA HIS A 63 -8.18 -15.56 5.68
C HIS A 63 -7.12 -15.24 6.74
N VAL A 64 -6.10 -14.48 6.36
CA VAL A 64 -5.01 -14.10 7.27
C VAL A 64 -5.45 -12.98 8.20
N ARG A 65 -6.32 -12.11 7.70
CA ARG A 65 -6.86 -10.96 8.42
C ARG A 65 -8.38 -11.04 8.48
N GLY A 66 -8.95 -10.34 9.45
CA GLY A 66 -10.39 -10.10 9.49
C GLY A 66 -10.83 -9.06 8.45
N THR A 67 -11.94 -8.40 8.73
CA THR A 67 -12.54 -7.40 7.83
C THR A 67 -11.56 -6.30 7.45
N VAL A 68 -11.35 -6.10 6.14
CA VAL A 68 -10.62 -4.95 5.61
C VAL A 68 -11.59 -3.77 5.52
N PRO A 69 -11.31 -2.62 6.16
CA PRO A 69 -12.19 -1.45 6.07
C PRO A 69 -12.45 -1.03 4.62
N GLY A 70 -13.72 -0.87 4.26
CA GLY A 70 -14.14 -0.51 2.89
C GLY A 70 -14.21 -1.66 1.89
N VAL A 71 -13.87 -2.90 2.30
CA VAL A 71 -14.15 -4.13 1.55
C VAL A 71 -15.43 -4.74 2.07
N GLY A 72 -16.39 -4.99 1.18
CA GLY A 72 -17.66 -5.64 1.50
C GLY A 72 -17.59 -7.17 1.49
N PHE A 73 -16.65 -7.74 0.73
CA PHE A 73 -16.42 -9.19 0.71
C PHE A 73 -14.97 -9.53 0.38
N CYS A 74 -14.41 -10.54 1.06
CA CYS A 74 -13.10 -11.10 0.77
C CYS A 74 -13.26 -12.56 0.36
N GLY A 75 -12.58 -12.93 -0.71
CA GLY A 75 -12.53 -14.29 -1.21
C GLY A 75 -11.08 -14.73 -1.30
N VAL A 76 -10.74 -15.73 -0.51
CA VAL A 76 -9.43 -16.39 -0.56
C VAL A 76 -9.53 -17.71 -1.28
N GLY A 77 -8.44 -18.12 -1.91
CA GLY A 77 -8.37 -19.38 -2.64
C GLY A 77 -6.96 -19.92 -2.73
N TRP A 78 -6.87 -21.21 -2.98
CA TRP A 78 -5.61 -21.91 -3.18
C TRP A 78 -5.73 -22.94 -4.30
N SER A 79 -4.64 -23.17 -5.03
CA SER A 79 -4.51 -24.23 -6.02
C SER A 79 -3.07 -24.74 -6.07
N SER A 80 -2.89 -26.05 -6.14
CA SER A 80 -1.55 -26.66 -6.32
C SER A 80 -0.94 -26.38 -7.70
N SER A 81 -1.77 -26.07 -8.70
CA SER A 81 -1.35 -26.09 -10.12
C SER A 81 -1.60 -24.78 -10.88
N SER A 82 -2.50 -23.90 -10.42
CA SER A 82 -2.91 -22.72 -11.20
C SER A 82 -2.87 -21.41 -10.39
N SER A 83 -2.33 -20.35 -11.00
CA SER A 83 -2.38 -18.99 -10.44
C SER A 83 -3.81 -18.45 -10.38
N ASN A 84 -4.73 -18.99 -11.17
CA ASN A 84 -6.15 -18.66 -11.11
C ASN A 84 -6.90 -19.54 -10.09
N ALA A 85 -6.39 -19.60 -8.86
CA ALA A 85 -7.01 -20.39 -7.80
C ALA A 85 -8.49 -19.97 -7.59
N PRO A 86 -9.42 -20.93 -7.44
CA PRO A 86 -10.81 -20.63 -7.19
C PRO A 86 -10.94 -19.98 -5.81
N THR A 87 -11.75 -18.93 -5.71
CA THR A 87 -12.11 -18.31 -4.42
C THR A 87 -13.62 -18.26 -4.32
N CYS A 88 -14.15 -18.18 -3.10
CA CYS A 88 -15.53 -17.75 -2.90
C CYS A 88 -15.75 -16.38 -3.58
N THR A 89 -16.96 -16.16 -4.09
CA THR A 89 -17.39 -14.91 -4.72
C THR A 89 -18.66 -14.42 -4.03
N PRO A 90 -18.88 -13.10 -3.93
CA PRO A 90 -20.11 -12.59 -3.34
C PRO A 90 -21.32 -12.94 -4.21
N SER A 91 -22.44 -13.30 -3.58
CA SER A 91 -23.75 -13.41 -4.23
C SER A 91 -24.43 -12.04 -4.21
N GLY A 92 -24.12 -11.18 -5.19
CA GLY A 92 -24.70 -9.82 -5.27
C GLY A 92 -23.98 -8.93 -6.28
N GLY A 93 -24.49 -7.71 -6.48
CA GLY A 93 -23.96 -6.70 -7.42
C GLY A 93 -22.68 -5.99 -6.98
N MET A 94 -21.80 -6.68 -6.24
CA MET A 94 -20.54 -6.10 -5.79
C MET A 94 -19.52 -6.06 -6.93
N SER A 95 -18.64 -5.05 -6.90
CA SER A 95 -17.56 -4.87 -7.86
C SER A 95 -16.26 -5.41 -7.32
N LEU A 96 -15.52 -6.15 -8.15
CA LEU A 96 -14.15 -6.55 -7.83
C LEU A 96 -13.25 -5.30 -7.78
N VAL A 97 -12.59 -5.08 -6.66
CA VAL A 97 -11.71 -3.91 -6.44
C VAL A 97 -10.25 -4.27 -6.23
N ALA A 98 -9.95 -5.54 -5.97
CA ALA A 98 -8.60 -6.06 -5.93
C ALA A 98 -8.57 -7.55 -6.27
N ASP A 99 -7.52 -7.98 -6.94
CA ASP A 99 -7.23 -9.38 -7.23
C ASP A 99 -5.72 -9.59 -7.19
N ALA A 100 -5.26 -10.39 -6.24
CA ALA A 100 -3.86 -10.65 -6.01
C ALA A 100 -3.59 -12.14 -5.96
N VAL A 101 -2.45 -12.54 -6.50
CA VAL A 101 -1.96 -13.91 -6.45
C VAL A 101 -0.51 -13.94 -6.00
N ALA A 102 -0.16 -14.93 -5.18
CA ALA A 102 1.20 -15.21 -4.76
C ALA A 102 1.52 -16.69 -4.94
N ARG A 103 2.76 -16.98 -5.35
CA ARG A 103 3.29 -18.35 -5.38
C ARG A 103 3.86 -18.69 -4.00
N GLY A 104 3.36 -19.76 -3.40
CA GLY A 104 3.95 -20.41 -2.23
C GLY A 104 4.70 -21.68 -2.62
N ALA A 105 5.25 -22.36 -1.61
CA ALA A 105 6.02 -23.59 -1.82
C ALA A 105 5.14 -24.75 -2.32
N ASP A 106 3.88 -24.79 -1.89
CA ASP A 106 2.93 -25.87 -2.20
C ASP A 106 1.91 -25.52 -3.28
N GLY A 107 1.89 -24.29 -3.79
CA GLY A 107 0.91 -23.87 -4.79
C GLY A 107 0.77 -22.36 -4.95
N TRP A 108 -0.38 -21.95 -5.47
CA TRP A 108 -0.76 -20.56 -5.69
C TRP A 108 -1.86 -20.16 -4.71
N TYR A 109 -1.71 -18.96 -4.17
CA TYR A 109 -2.60 -18.35 -3.18
C TYR A 109 -3.22 -17.12 -3.80
N ARG A 110 -4.54 -17.01 -3.79
CA ARG A 110 -5.27 -15.89 -4.39
C ARG A 110 -6.15 -15.20 -3.36
N VAL A 111 -6.18 -13.88 -3.42
CA VAL A 111 -7.04 -13.02 -2.61
C VAL A 111 -7.75 -12.05 -3.54
N ARG A 112 -9.07 -12.00 -3.40
CA ARG A 112 -9.92 -11.05 -4.11
C ARG A 112 -10.72 -10.25 -3.10
N TYR A 113 -10.89 -8.95 -3.38
CA TYR A 113 -11.73 -8.06 -2.61
C TYR A 113 -12.81 -7.46 -3.48
N TRP A 114 -14.01 -7.35 -2.92
CA TRP A 114 -15.16 -6.75 -3.54
C TRP A 114 -15.77 -5.68 -2.65
N ARG A 115 -16.37 -4.67 -3.28
CA ARG A 115 -17.17 -3.64 -2.61
C ARG A 115 -18.47 -3.39 -3.34
#